data_AF-A0A0E0PCY5-F1
#
_entry.id   AF-A0A0E0PCY5-F1
#
_cell.length_a   1.000
_cell.length_b   1.000
_cell.length_c   1.000
_cell.angle_alpha   90.00
_cell.angle_beta   90.00
_cell.angle_gamma   90.00
#
_symmetry.space_group_name_H-M   'P 1'
#
loop_
_entity.id
_entity.type
_entity.pdbx_description
1 polymer ?
#
loop_
_entity_poly.entity_id
_entity_poly.type
_entity_poly.pdbx_seq_one_letter_code
_entity_poly.pdbx_strand_id
1 'polypeptide(L)'
;MVGFLRALTAASAVPAAAAVAAVALSTNSSSSSRLRLPSPASLPSLSSAYAAAPASGSARKPNAVPPMAAAAAAAATADLSAAADKGAALPELMTEFMVDMKCDGCVTAVKNKFQTLEGIKNIEVDLNNQVVRVLGSLPVNTMLDTLHQTGRDARLIGQGNPNDFLVSAAVAEFKGPVIFGVVRLAQVNMELAIVEATFSGLSPGKHGWSINEFGDLTRGAESTGKVYNPSDYRSNKPLGDLGTLETGEKGEAQFSASKEKLKVVDLIGRSIALYATEDRSDPGIAAAVIARSAGVGENYKKLCTCDGVTIWESS
;
A
#
# COMPACT_ATOMS: atom_id res chain seq x y z
N MET A 1 4.99 58.07 -47.97
CA MET A 1 4.74 57.54 -49.33
C MET A 1 4.03 56.21 -49.16
N VAL A 2 2.78 56.13 -49.67
CA VAL A 2 2.01 54.93 -50.09
C VAL A 2 1.96 53.77 -49.06
N GLY A 3 0.86 53.47 -48.35
CA GLY A 3 -0.54 53.41 -48.76
C GLY A 3 -0.92 51.94 -49.01
N PHE A 4 -1.87 51.38 -48.25
CA PHE A 4 -3.02 50.60 -48.76
C PHE A 4 -3.84 50.01 -47.59
N LEU A 5 -5.05 50.56 -47.40
CA LEU A 5 -6.19 49.88 -46.79
C LEU A 5 -6.72 48.79 -47.75
N ARG A 6 -7.25 47.69 -47.21
CA ARG A 6 -8.55 47.13 -47.66
C ARG A 6 -9.14 46.14 -46.66
N ALA A 7 -10.47 46.09 -46.68
CA ALA A 7 -11.37 45.54 -45.68
C ALA A 7 -11.99 44.19 -46.07
N LEU A 8 -12.53 43.50 -45.04
CA LEU A 8 -13.74 42.65 -44.96
C LEU A 8 -14.15 41.75 -46.14
N THR A 9 -14.31 40.46 -45.87
CA THR A 9 -15.58 39.72 -46.07
C THR A 9 -15.61 38.41 -45.28
N ALA A 10 -16.74 38.16 -44.61
CA ALA A 10 -17.10 36.91 -43.96
C ALA A 10 -17.56 35.84 -44.97
N ALA A 11 -17.31 34.57 -44.67
CA ALA A 11 -18.07 33.45 -45.23
C ALA A 11 -18.11 32.30 -44.21
N SER A 12 -19.32 32.02 -43.74
CA SER A 12 -19.72 30.86 -42.94
C SER A 12 -19.80 29.62 -43.84
N ALA A 13 -19.33 28.48 -43.33
CA ALA A 13 -19.65 27.17 -43.91
C ALA A 13 -19.81 26.13 -42.80
N VAL A 14 -21.05 25.66 -42.67
CA VAL A 14 -21.50 24.50 -41.91
C VAL A 14 -21.53 23.30 -42.87
N PRO A 15 -21.17 22.09 -42.42
CA PRO A 15 -21.83 20.87 -42.90
C PRO A 15 -22.44 20.14 -41.69
N ALA A 16 -23.76 20.10 -41.60
CA ALA A 16 -24.66 19.11 -42.21
C ALA A 16 -24.60 17.76 -41.47
N ALA A 17 -25.63 17.57 -40.63
CA ALA A 17 -25.94 16.37 -39.88
C ALA A 17 -26.31 15.20 -40.81
N ALA A 18 -25.80 14.01 -40.51
CA ALA A 18 -26.28 12.76 -41.05
C ALA A 18 -27.15 12.06 -39.99
N ALA A 19 -28.45 12.06 -40.23
CA ALA A 19 -29.42 11.25 -39.51
C ALA A 19 -29.33 9.79 -39.98
N VAL A 20 -29.24 8.85 -39.04
CA VAL A 20 -29.47 7.43 -39.33
C VAL A 20 -30.75 7.02 -38.61
N ALA A 21 -31.69 6.55 -39.42
CA ALA A 21 -33.05 6.24 -39.07
C ALA A 21 -33.17 5.04 -38.13
N ALA A 22 -34.08 5.17 -37.17
CA ALA A 22 -34.62 4.07 -36.39
C ALA A 22 -35.48 3.17 -37.29
N VAL A 23 -35.25 1.86 -37.22
CA VAL A 23 -36.21 0.84 -37.65
C VAL A 23 -36.45 -0.05 -36.45
N ALA A 24 -37.70 -0.14 -36.02
CA ALA A 24 -38.16 -1.01 -34.96
C ALA A 24 -39.34 -1.87 -35.44
N LEU A 25 -39.40 -3.07 -34.85
CA LEU A 25 -40.50 -4.05 -34.76
C LEU A 25 -40.52 -5.07 -35.93
N SER A 26 -40.62 -6.39 -35.72
CA SER A 26 -41.22 -7.14 -34.60
C SER A 26 -40.87 -8.66 -34.61
N THR A 27 -40.69 -9.20 -33.38
CA THR A 27 -41.17 -10.50 -32.80
C THR A 27 -40.99 -11.87 -33.49
N ASN A 28 -40.27 -12.78 -32.81
CA ASN A 28 -40.73 -14.10 -32.30
C ASN A 28 -39.58 -14.73 -31.47
N SER A 29 -39.65 -14.78 -30.13
CA SER A 29 -40.21 -15.81 -29.25
C SER A 29 -39.36 -17.10 -29.06
N SER A 30 -39.13 -17.39 -27.77
CA SER A 30 -38.93 -18.71 -27.14
C SER A 30 -37.53 -19.34 -27.14
N SER A 31 -36.83 -19.22 -25.99
CA SER A 31 -36.40 -20.38 -25.17
C SER A 31 -35.66 -19.90 -23.90
N SER A 32 -36.38 -19.91 -22.77
CA SER A 32 -35.83 -19.61 -21.45
C SER A 32 -35.16 -20.85 -20.86
N SER A 33 -33.84 -20.88 -20.81
CA SER A 33 -33.10 -21.85 -20.01
C SER A 33 -33.16 -21.44 -18.53
N ARG A 34 -34.11 -22.01 -17.80
CA ARG A 34 -34.18 -21.94 -16.33
C ARG A 34 -33.00 -22.72 -15.73
N LEU A 35 -32.00 -22.03 -15.20
CA LEU A 35 -31.05 -22.64 -14.27
C LEU A 35 -31.75 -22.83 -12.92
N ARG A 36 -31.94 -24.09 -12.53
CA ARG A 36 -32.50 -24.51 -11.24
C ARG A 36 -31.42 -24.38 -10.16
N LEU A 37 -31.68 -23.53 -9.17
CA LEU A 37 -31.03 -23.61 -7.85
C LEU A 37 -31.53 -24.89 -7.13
N PRO A 38 -30.64 -25.69 -6.49
CA PRO A 38 -31.07 -26.69 -5.51
C PRO A 38 -31.32 -26.03 -4.15
N SER A 39 -32.49 -26.30 -3.57
CA SER A 39 -32.84 -26.02 -2.18
C SER A 39 -32.08 -26.93 -1.19
N PRO A 40 -31.93 -26.52 0.09
CA PRO A 40 -31.12 -27.25 1.06
C PRO A 40 -31.90 -28.44 1.63
N ALA A 41 -31.28 -29.63 1.59
CA ALA A 41 -31.78 -30.81 2.28
C ALA A 41 -30.96 -31.05 3.56
N SER A 42 -31.71 -31.06 4.66
CA SER A 42 -31.49 -31.59 6.00
C SER A 42 -30.38 -32.64 6.24
N LEU A 43 -29.69 -32.42 7.37
CA LEU A 43 -28.72 -33.26 8.09
C LEU A 43 -29.18 -34.71 8.34
N PRO A 44 -28.23 -35.59 8.71
CA PRO A 44 -28.38 -36.25 10.00
C PRO A 44 -27.17 -36.05 10.93
N SER A 45 -27.52 -35.89 12.20
CA SER A 45 -26.67 -35.87 13.39
C SER A 45 -25.98 -37.20 13.67
N LEU A 46 -24.71 -37.15 14.07
CA LEU A 46 -24.09 -38.21 14.85
C LEU A 46 -23.56 -37.61 16.16
N SER A 47 -24.33 -37.82 17.22
CA SER A 47 -23.92 -37.67 18.61
C SER A 47 -24.05 -39.03 19.29
N SER A 48 -22.97 -39.52 19.88
CA SER A 48 -22.87 -40.43 21.04
C SER A 48 -21.47 -41.05 21.03
N ALA A 49 -20.79 -41.35 22.12
CA ALA A 49 -20.95 -41.11 23.54
C ALA A 49 -19.74 -41.81 24.21
N TYR A 50 -19.23 -41.22 25.30
CA TYR A 50 -18.61 -41.90 26.45
C TYR A 50 -17.43 -42.89 26.26
N ALA A 51 -16.29 -42.56 26.88
CA ALA A 51 -15.75 -43.34 27.99
C ALA A 51 -14.69 -42.53 28.78
N ALA A 52 -14.84 -42.51 30.10
CA ALA A 52 -13.97 -41.86 31.06
C ALA A 52 -13.20 -42.90 31.90
N ALA A 53 -11.94 -42.56 32.22
CA ALA A 53 -11.15 -42.90 33.42
C ALA A 53 -10.72 -44.40 33.62
N PRO A 54 -9.65 -44.70 34.41
CA PRO A 54 -9.23 -44.01 35.64
C PRO A 54 -7.74 -43.68 35.81
N ALA A 55 -7.49 -42.94 36.89
CA ALA A 55 -6.23 -42.42 37.38
C ALA A 55 -5.40 -43.44 38.20
N SER A 56 -4.09 -43.20 38.22
CA SER A 56 -3.10 -43.56 39.27
C SER A 56 -1.80 -42.86 38.84
N GLY A 57 -1.10 -42.00 39.58
CA GLY A 57 -1.00 -41.78 41.01
C GLY A 57 0.46 -42.03 41.43
N SER A 58 1.32 -41.00 41.46
CA SER A 58 2.35 -40.84 42.51
C SER A 58 3.12 -39.53 42.40
N ALA A 59 3.25 -38.86 43.54
CA ALA A 59 3.96 -37.61 43.76
C ALA A 59 5.44 -37.85 44.12
N ARG A 60 6.32 -36.91 43.76
CA ARG A 60 7.49 -36.51 44.58
C ARG A 60 8.12 -35.20 44.08
N LYS A 61 8.23 -34.24 45.01
CA LYS A 61 9.16 -33.09 45.07
C LYS A 61 9.83 -33.17 46.47
N PRO A 62 10.81 -32.33 46.84
CA PRO A 62 11.86 -31.63 46.08
C PRO A 62 13.27 -31.91 46.71
N ASN A 63 14.36 -31.35 46.16
CA ASN A 63 15.50 -30.96 47.01
C ASN A 63 16.39 -29.88 46.36
N ALA A 64 17.04 -29.12 47.24
CA ALA A 64 17.58 -27.78 47.06
C ALA A 64 19.06 -27.70 46.58
N VAL A 65 19.41 -26.47 46.18
CA VAL A 65 20.70 -25.84 45.72
C VAL A 65 21.75 -25.70 46.88
N PRO A 66 22.97 -25.07 46.79
CA PRO A 66 23.91 -24.58 45.73
C PRO A 66 25.43 -24.86 46.08
N PRO A 67 26.52 -24.07 45.77
CA PRO A 67 26.85 -23.00 44.79
C PRO A 67 28.24 -23.09 44.05
N MET A 68 28.49 -22.10 43.16
CA MET A 68 29.79 -21.46 42.75
C MET A 68 30.85 -22.22 41.92
N ALA A 69 31.20 -21.70 40.73
CA ALA A 69 32.39 -20.85 40.47
C ALA A 69 32.71 -20.73 38.96
N ALA A 70 33.40 -19.65 38.62
CA ALA A 70 33.68 -19.12 37.29
C ALA A 70 34.73 -19.88 36.47
N ALA A 71 34.66 -19.78 35.14
CA ALA A 71 35.84 -19.72 34.27
C ALA A 71 35.47 -19.13 32.90
N ALA A 72 36.38 -18.31 32.39
CA ALA A 72 36.24 -17.43 31.24
C ALA A 72 36.80 -18.03 29.93
N ALA A 73 36.42 -17.36 28.83
CA ALA A 73 37.16 -17.16 27.57
C ALA A 73 37.38 -18.34 26.60
N ALA A 74 36.79 -18.23 25.39
CA ALA A 74 37.55 -18.01 24.16
C ALA A 74 36.62 -17.72 22.97
N ALA A 75 37.08 -16.84 22.11
CA ALA A 75 36.37 -16.18 21.02
C ALA A 75 36.10 -17.08 19.80
N ALA A 76 34.98 -16.83 19.12
CA ALA A 76 34.85 -17.04 17.69
C ALA A 76 33.89 -15.97 17.13
N THR A 77 34.47 -15.07 16.35
CA THR A 77 33.85 -13.99 15.61
C THR A 77 32.93 -14.53 14.52
N ALA A 78 31.68 -14.09 14.50
CA ALA A 78 30.84 -14.10 13.31
C ALA A 78 30.10 -12.76 13.26
N ASP A 79 30.74 -11.81 12.59
CA ASP A 79 30.15 -10.57 12.10
C ASP A 79 28.99 -10.90 11.15
N LEU A 80 27.77 -10.61 11.58
CA LEU A 80 26.63 -10.38 10.68
C LEU A 80 26.04 -9.04 11.08
N SER A 81 26.40 -8.04 10.27
CA SER A 81 25.87 -6.69 10.30
C SER A 81 24.34 -6.72 10.23
N ALA A 82 23.72 -6.55 11.39
CA ALA A 82 22.35 -6.12 11.52
C ALA A 82 22.30 -4.62 11.23
N ALA A 83 22.19 -4.26 9.95
CA ALA A 83 21.71 -2.93 9.57
C ALA A 83 20.18 -2.94 9.69
N ALA A 84 19.69 -2.92 10.94
CA ALA A 84 18.43 -2.26 11.20
C ALA A 84 18.69 -0.78 10.90
N ASP A 85 18.20 -0.31 9.75
CA ASP A 85 18.28 1.09 9.33
C ASP A 85 17.38 1.94 10.24
N LYS A 86 17.82 2.12 11.49
CA LYS A 86 17.29 3.09 12.43
C LYS A 86 18.02 4.40 12.17
N GLY A 87 17.43 5.28 11.37
CA GLY A 87 17.78 6.71 11.39
C GLY A 87 18.18 7.36 10.08
N ALA A 88 18.06 6.72 8.91
CA ALA A 88 18.18 7.44 7.65
C ALA A 88 16.93 8.31 7.44
N ALA A 89 17.09 9.64 7.38
CA ALA A 89 16.02 10.55 7.01
C ALA A 89 15.51 10.20 5.59
N LEU A 90 14.19 10.13 5.40
CA LEU A 90 13.64 9.89 4.07
C LEU A 90 14.04 11.05 3.13
N PRO A 91 14.22 10.78 1.84
CA PRO A 91 14.43 11.85 0.87
C PRO A 91 13.18 12.72 0.75
N GLU A 92 13.37 13.97 0.32
CA GLU A 92 12.26 14.88 0.07
C GLU A 92 11.38 14.38 -1.09
N LEU A 93 10.07 14.36 -0.86
CA LEU A 93 9.08 13.99 -1.87
C LEU A 93 7.83 14.85 -1.72
N MET A 94 7.17 15.16 -2.85
CA MET A 94 5.86 15.79 -2.83
C MET A 94 4.77 14.73 -2.56
N THR A 95 3.94 15.02 -1.56
CA THR A 95 2.81 14.19 -1.14
C THR A 95 1.53 15.03 -1.17
N GLU A 96 0.50 14.53 -1.84
CA GLU A 96 -0.77 15.23 -2.05
C GLU A 96 -1.91 14.55 -1.31
N PHE A 97 -2.65 15.34 -0.54
CA PHE A 97 -3.78 14.92 0.27
C PHE A 97 -5.05 15.66 -0.14
N MET A 98 -6.19 14.99 -0.06
CA MET A 98 -7.49 15.64 0.04
C MET A 98 -7.83 15.83 1.50
N VAL A 99 -8.23 17.05 1.87
CA VAL A 99 -8.41 17.46 3.27
C VAL A 99 -9.67 18.29 3.38
N ASP A 100 -10.54 17.97 4.35
CA ASP A 100 -11.80 18.69 4.51
C ASP A 100 -11.56 20.09 5.07
N MET A 101 -11.72 21.10 4.20
CA MET A 101 -11.44 22.51 4.49
C MET A 101 -12.50 23.38 3.83
N LYS A 102 -13.00 24.38 4.56
CA LYS A 102 -14.11 25.25 4.14
C LYS A 102 -13.86 26.75 4.24
N CYS A 103 -12.80 27.16 4.92
CA CYS A 103 -12.50 28.58 5.12
C CYS A 103 -10.99 28.82 5.25
N ASP A 104 -10.57 30.07 5.12
CA ASP A 104 -9.15 30.47 5.26
C ASP A 104 -8.57 30.17 6.66
N GLY A 105 -9.42 30.15 7.69
CA GLY A 105 -9.03 29.69 9.03
C GLY A 105 -8.59 28.22 9.03
N CYS A 106 -9.23 27.38 8.20
CA CYS A 106 -8.84 25.98 8.03
C CYS A 106 -7.45 25.86 7.42
N VAL A 107 -7.20 26.64 6.36
CA VAL A 107 -5.92 26.71 5.65
C VAL A 107 -4.80 27.11 6.61
N THR A 108 -5.06 28.14 7.41
CA THR A 108 -4.09 28.66 8.38
C THR A 108 -3.78 27.63 9.46
N ALA A 109 -4.80 26.93 9.99
CA ALA A 109 -4.61 25.89 11.00
C ALA A 109 -3.73 24.73 10.48
N VAL A 110 -3.98 24.27 9.25
CA VAL A 110 -3.17 23.21 8.60
C VAL A 110 -1.72 23.69 8.42
N LYS A 111 -1.52 24.87 7.83
CA LYS A 111 -0.16 25.42 7.60
C LYS A 111 0.62 25.56 8.91
N ASN A 112 0.01 26.16 9.93
CA ASN A 112 0.66 26.38 11.22
C ASN A 112 1.03 25.05 11.88
N LYS A 113 0.16 24.04 11.82
CA LYS A 113 0.44 22.73 12.42
C LYS A 113 1.64 22.06 11.73
N PHE A 114 1.69 22.05 10.40
CA PHE A 114 2.80 21.43 9.66
C PHE A 114 4.13 22.20 9.78
N GLN A 115 4.09 23.53 9.92
CA GLN A 115 5.31 24.34 10.14
C GLN A 115 6.02 24.03 11.46
N THR A 116 5.34 23.40 12.42
CA THR A 116 5.96 22.94 13.68
C THR A 116 6.75 21.65 13.53
N LEU A 117 6.64 20.95 12.39
CA LEU A 117 7.29 19.67 12.17
C LEU A 117 8.62 19.84 11.45
N GLU A 118 9.65 19.18 11.96
CA GLU A 118 10.94 19.05 11.27
C GLU A 118 10.78 18.14 10.03
N GLY A 119 11.51 18.43 8.96
CA GLY A 119 11.44 17.67 7.71
C GLY A 119 10.38 18.15 6.70
N ILE A 120 9.61 19.21 7.02
CA ILE A 120 8.73 19.87 6.06
C ILE A 120 9.45 21.06 5.41
N LYS A 121 9.48 21.09 4.08
CA LYS A 121 10.12 22.15 3.29
C LYS A 121 9.14 23.14 2.71
N ASN A 122 8.03 22.66 2.17
CA ASN A 122 6.98 23.52 1.61
C ASN A 122 5.60 22.89 1.79
N ILE A 123 4.59 23.74 1.94
CA ILE A 123 3.19 23.33 2.04
C ILE A 123 2.35 24.25 1.16
N GLU A 124 1.68 23.67 0.19
CA GLU A 124 0.71 24.35 -0.66
C GLU A 124 -0.68 23.88 -0.30
N VAL A 125 -1.62 24.82 -0.17
CA VAL A 125 -2.99 24.52 0.18
C VAL A 125 -3.90 25.17 -0.85
N ASP A 126 -4.69 24.35 -1.52
CA ASP A 126 -5.73 24.77 -2.45
C ASP A 126 -7.09 24.54 -1.78
N LEU A 127 -7.68 25.63 -1.27
CA LEU A 127 -8.98 25.59 -0.61
C LEU A 127 -10.12 25.25 -1.57
N ASN A 128 -10.02 25.67 -2.84
CA ASN A 128 -11.08 25.46 -3.83
C ASN A 128 -11.19 23.97 -4.18
N ASN A 129 -10.04 23.31 -4.33
CA ASN A 129 -9.99 21.89 -4.63
C ASN A 129 -9.93 21.00 -3.38
N GLN A 130 -9.77 21.59 -2.19
CA GLN A 130 -9.65 20.90 -0.90
C GLN A 130 -8.41 20.00 -0.85
N VAL A 131 -7.30 20.53 -1.33
CA VAL A 131 -6.05 19.78 -1.54
C VAL A 131 -4.93 20.41 -0.73
N VAL A 132 -4.14 19.57 -0.09
CA VAL A 132 -2.91 19.96 0.61
C VAL A 132 -1.76 19.19 -0.03
N ARG A 133 -0.76 19.91 -0.53
CA ARG A 133 0.49 19.36 -1.05
C ARG A 133 1.61 19.67 -0.09
N VAL A 134 2.34 18.64 0.31
CA VAL A 134 3.44 18.73 1.27
C VAL A 134 4.70 18.24 0.59
N LEU A 135 5.70 19.10 0.51
CA LEU A 135 7.06 18.73 0.14
C LEU A 135 7.88 18.54 1.42
N GLY A 136 8.36 17.32 1.65
CA GLY A 136 9.14 17.02 2.84
C GLY A 136 9.62 15.57 2.90
N SER A 137 10.21 15.20 4.03
CA SER A 137 10.81 13.90 4.32
C SER A 137 10.07 13.12 5.42
N LEU A 138 8.85 13.53 5.76
CA LEU A 138 8.06 12.84 6.78
C LEU A 138 7.32 11.64 6.18
N PRO A 139 7.11 10.57 6.97
CA PRO A 139 6.27 9.46 6.56
C PRO A 139 4.82 9.88 6.29
N VAL A 140 4.14 9.19 5.37
CA VAL A 140 2.74 9.49 5.02
C VAL A 140 1.82 9.41 6.23
N ASN A 141 1.99 8.39 7.09
CA ASN A 141 1.16 8.22 8.27
C ASN A 141 1.32 9.41 9.24
N THR A 142 2.56 9.90 9.46
CA THR A 142 2.80 11.06 10.30
C THR A 142 2.11 12.32 9.76
N MET A 143 2.11 12.51 8.45
CA MET A 143 1.41 13.62 7.82
C MET A 143 -0.12 13.48 7.92
N LEU A 144 -0.67 12.28 7.74
CA LEU A 144 -2.09 12.00 7.94
C LEU A 144 -2.54 12.25 9.38
N ASP A 145 -1.81 11.72 10.36
CA ASP A 145 -2.08 11.94 11.78
C ASP A 145 -2.04 13.42 12.13
N THR A 146 -1.11 14.17 11.55
CA THR A 146 -0.99 15.62 11.72
C THR A 146 -2.22 16.35 11.17
N LEU A 147 -2.72 15.95 10.00
CA LEU A 147 -3.95 16.51 9.43
C LEU A 147 -5.16 16.18 10.30
N HIS A 148 -5.29 14.93 10.76
CA HIS A 148 -6.39 14.51 11.63
C HIS A 148 -6.37 15.24 12.98
N GLN A 149 -5.18 15.55 13.53
CA GLN A 149 -5.04 16.38 14.73
C GLN A 149 -5.54 17.82 14.56
N THR A 150 -5.72 18.30 13.32
CA THR A 150 -6.38 19.59 13.07
C THR A 150 -7.91 19.51 13.10
N GLY A 151 -8.47 18.33 13.40
CA GLY A 151 -9.90 18.07 13.39
C GLY A 151 -10.46 17.91 11.98
N ARG A 152 -9.64 17.44 11.03
CA ARG A 152 -9.98 17.35 9.61
C ARG A 152 -9.79 15.93 9.12
N ASP A 153 -10.77 15.44 8.38
CA ASP A 153 -10.56 14.24 7.60
C ASP A 153 -9.55 14.54 6.49
N ALA A 154 -8.67 13.57 6.27
CA ALA A 154 -7.64 13.64 5.25
C ALA A 154 -7.38 12.26 4.66
N ARG A 155 -7.12 12.24 3.35
CA ARG A 155 -6.76 11.03 2.60
C ARG A 155 -5.62 11.31 1.64
N LEU A 156 -4.73 10.35 1.48
CA LEU A 156 -3.69 10.42 0.45
C LEU A 156 -4.31 10.28 -0.94
N ILE A 157 -3.97 11.18 -1.87
CA ILE A 157 -4.41 11.12 -3.27
C ILE A 157 -3.27 11.06 -4.28
N GLY A 158 -2.04 11.41 -3.90
CA GLY A 158 -0.89 11.27 -4.79
C GLY A 158 0.47 11.36 -4.09
N GLN A 159 1.49 10.71 -4.67
CA GLN A 159 2.89 10.81 -4.26
C GLN A 159 3.80 10.85 -5.49
N GLY A 160 4.88 11.63 -5.45
CA GLY A 160 5.84 11.67 -6.56
C GLY A 160 6.36 13.06 -6.86
N ASN A 161 7.33 13.13 -7.78
CA ASN A 161 7.67 14.40 -8.41
C ASN A 161 6.76 14.65 -9.64
N PRO A 162 5.91 15.69 -9.64
CA PRO A 162 4.96 15.94 -10.73
C PRO A 162 5.62 16.20 -12.10
N ASN A 163 6.92 16.54 -12.14
CA ASN A 163 7.61 16.91 -13.39
C ASN A 163 8.47 15.81 -14.00
N ASP A 164 8.74 14.71 -13.27
CA ASP A 164 9.84 13.80 -13.64
C ASP A 164 9.38 12.42 -14.12
N PHE A 165 8.23 11.91 -13.65
CA PHE A 165 7.85 10.50 -13.86
C PHE A 165 6.39 10.32 -14.25
N LEU A 166 6.16 9.51 -15.30
CA LEU A 166 4.82 9.07 -15.72
C LEU A 166 4.19 8.04 -14.75
N VAL A 167 5.02 7.35 -13.96
CA VAL A 167 4.58 6.43 -12.90
C VAL A 167 5.42 6.73 -11.67
N SER A 168 4.90 7.59 -10.81
CA SER A 168 5.61 8.03 -9.61
C SER A 168 5.21 7.25 -8.36
N ALA A 169 4.08 6.53 -8.37
CA ALA A 169 3.57 5.84 -7.19
C ALA A 169 2.98 4.46 -7.50
N ALA A 170 3.07 3.57 -6.53
CA ALA A 170 2.44 2.27 -6.53
C ALA A 170 1.96 1.88 -5.12
N VAL A 171 1.00 0.96 -5.07
CA VAL A 171 0.44 0.46 -3.82
C VAL A 171 0.20 -1.05 -3.91
N ALA A 172 0.49 -1.75 -2.83
CA ALA A 172 0.09 -3.14 -2.63
C ALA A 172 -0.76 -3.22 -1.36
N GLU A 173 -1.96 -3.82 -1.47
CA GLU A 173 -2.94 -3.87 -0.39
C GLU A 173 -3.21 -5.32 0.01
N PHE A 174 -3.05 -5.61 1.29
CA PHE A 174 -3.35 -6.88 1.93
C PHE A 174 -4.73 -6.76 2.60
N LYS A 175 -5.71 -7.53 2.11
CA LYS A 175 -7.13 -7.41 2.49
C LYS A 175 -7.62 -8.49 3.47
N GLY A 176 -6.73 -9.24 4.09
CA GLY A 176 -7.09 -10.31 5.02
C GLY A 176 -7.30 -11.69 4.35
N PRO A 177 -7.90 -12.66 5.06
CA PRO A 177 -8.74 -12.44 6.26
C PRO A 177 -7.96 -12.22 7.57
N VAL A 178 -6.68 -12.58 7.63
CA VAL A 178 -5.87 -12.47 8.86
C VAL A 178 -4.97 -11.24 8.84
N ILE A 179 -4.24 -11.03 7.74
CA ILE A 179 -3.25 -9.96 7.62
C ILE A 179 -3.84 -8.83 6.79
N PHE A 180 -3.92 -7.65 7.40
CA PHE A 180 -4.27 -6.41 6.73
C PHE A 180 -3.03 -5.55 6.61
N GLY A 181 -2.92 -4.80 5.53
CA GLY A 181 -1.78 -3.91 5.37
C GLY A 181 -1.75 -3.18 4.06
N VAL A 182 -0.98 -2.10 4.05
CA VAL A 182 -0.77 -1.26 2.87
C VAL A 182 0.72 -1.01 2.74
N VAL A 183 1.25 -1.29 1.56
CA VAL A 183 2.61 -0.92 1.17
C VAL A 183 2.51 0.12 0.07
N ARG A 184 3.15 1.26 0.29
CA ARG A 184 3.25 2.37 -0.66
C ARG A 184 4.68 2.44 -1.17
N LEU A 185 4.81 2.59 -2.48
CA LEU A 185 6.08 2.83 -3.14
C LEU A 185 5.98 4.15 -3.88
N ALA A 186 6.97 5.01 -3.69
CA ALA A 186 7.01 6.30 -4.37
C ALA A 186 8.40 6.57 -4.96
N GLN A 187 8.45 6.89 -6.24
CA GLN A 187 9.67 7.21 -6.96
C GLN A 187 10.11 8.63 -6.60
N VAL A 188 11.36 8.75 -6.13
CA VAL A 188 11.99 10.04 -5.85
C VAL A 188 12.79 10.50 -7.05
N ASN A 189 13.66 9.61 -7.56
CA ASN A 189 14.43 9.80 -8.78
C ASN A 189 14.73 8.43 -9.41
N MET A 190 15.46 8.37 -10.54
CA MET A 190 15.76 7.10 -11.24
C MET A 190 16.59 6.08 -10.42
N GLU A 191 17.18 6.50 -9.32
CA GLU A 191 18.05 5.69 -8.45
C GLU A 191 17.47 5.46 -7.07
N LEU A 192 16.33 6.07 -6.72
CA LEU A 192 15.80 6.04 -5.35
C LEU A 192 14.28 6.00 -5.34
N ALA A 193 13.75 5.05 -4.56
CA ALA A 193 12.34 4.98 -4.23
C ALA A 193 12.16 4.90 -2.71
N ILE A 194 11.08 5.50 -2.21
CA ILE A 194 10.62 5.32 -0.84
C ILE A 194 9.70 4.10 -0.80
N VAL A 195 9.86 3.27 0.23
CA VAL A 195 8.96 2.16 0.55
C VAL A 195 8.43 2.37 1.96
N GLU A 196 7.11 2.53 2.07
CA GLU A 196 6.41 2.66 3.35
C GLU A 196 5.42 1.51 3.49
N ALA A 197 5.42 0.84 4.63
CA ALA A 197 4.50 -0.25 4.90
C ALA A 197 3.88 -0.13 6.28
N THR A 198 2.63 -0.53 6.38
CA THR A 198 1.91 -0.71 7.64
C THR A 198 1.13 -2.00 7.56
N PHE A 199 1.31 -2.86 8.56
CA PHE A 199 0.67 -4.15 8.65
C PHE A 199 0.00 -4.32 10.01
N SER A 200 -1.09 -5.07 10.03
CA SER A 200 -1.78 -5.54 11.23
C SER A 200 -2.21 -6.99 11.07
N GLY A 201 -2.33 -7.70 12.21
CA GLY A 201 -2.68 -9.12 12.24
C GLY A 201 -1.51 -10.08 11.98
N LEU A 202 -0.26 -9.59 12.04
CA LEU A 202 0.92 -10.44 12.03
C LEU A 202 1.13 -11.11 13.40
N SER A 203 1.76 -12.28 13.42
CA SER A 203 2.16 -12.89 14.70
C SER A 203 3.30 -12.10 15.34
N PRO A 204 3.40 -12.05 16.68
CA PRO A 204 4.56 -11.43 17.33
C PRO A 204 5.87 -12.11 16.91
N GLY A 205 6.88 -11.33 16.54
CA GLY A 205 8.17 -11.86 16.09
C GLY A 205 8.74 -11.17 14.86
N LYS A 206 9.70 -11.85 14.23
CA LYS A 206 10.41 -11.36 13.04
C LYS A 206 9.85 -12.04 11.78
N HIS A 207 9.43 -11.21 10.84
CA HIS A 207 8.85 -11.65 9.57
C HIS A 207 9.74 -11.22 8.40
N GLY A 208 10.09 -12.15 7.52
CA GLY A 208 10.72 -11.80 6.26
C GLY A 208 9.70 -11.20 5.29
N TRP A 209 10.13 -10.28 4.43
CA TRP A 209 9.28 -9.79 3.34
C TRP A 209 10.11 -9.36 2.12
N SER A 210 9.53 -9.49 0.94
CA SER A 210 10.20 -9.19 -0.33
C SER A 210 9.23 -8.83 -1.44
N ILE A 211 9.77 -8.19 -2.47
CA ILE A 211 9.14 -8.07 -3.78
C ILE A 211 9.54 -9.32 -4.58
N ASN A 212 8.57 -10.04 -5.12
CA ASN A 212 8.77 -11.25 -5.89
C ASN A 212 8.51 -11.00 -7.39
N GLU A 213 8.94 -11.93 -8.23
CA GLU A 213 8.98 -11.75 -9.68
C GLU A 213 7.59 -11.58 -10.31
N PHE A 214 6.59 -12.34 -9.84
CA PHE A 214 5.27 -12.41 -10.47
C PHE A 214 4.16 -11.91 -9.54
N GLY A 215 3.21 -11.18 -10.10
CA GLY A 215 1.94 -10.85 -9.44
C GLY A 215 0.89 -11.97 -9.52
N ASP A 216 1.31 -13.23 -9.53
CA ASP A 216 0.39 -14.38 -9.56
C ASP A 216 0.02 -14.78 -8.13
N LEU A 217 -1.24 -14.53 -7.76
CA LEU A 217 -1.80 -14.87 -6.45
C LEU A 217 -2.68 -16.14 -6.48
N THR A 218 -2.66 -16.94 -7.56
CA THR A 218 -3.51 -18.14 -7.69
C THR A 218 -3.28 -19.17 -6.57
N ARG A 219 -2.06 -19.25 -6.03
CA ARG A 219 -1.69 -20.04 -4.84
C ARG A 219 -1.12 -19.17 -3.72
N GLY A 220 -1.61 -17.93 -3.58
CA GLY A 220 -1.11 -16.99 -2.59
C GLY A 220 0.35 -16.61 -2.86
N ALA A 221 1.19 -16.59 -1.82
CA ALA A 221 2.59 -16.24 -1.95
C ALA A 221 3.43 -17.27 -2.73
N GLU A 222 3.00 -18.54 -2.75
CA GLU A 222 3.75 -19.63 -3.41
C GLU A 222 3.87 -19.44 -4.93
N SER A 223 2.84 -18.86 -5.56
CA SER A 223 2.80 -18.62 -7.01
C SER A 223 3.54 -17.35 -7.45
N THR A 224 4.07 -16.55 -6.51
CA THR A 224 4.73 -15.27 -6.83
C THR A 224 6.15 -15.39 -7.39
N GLY A 225 6.70 -16.61 -7.42
CA GLY A 225 8.03 -16.89 -7.94
C GLY A 225 9.15 -16.51 -6.96
N LYS A 226 10.34 -16.24 -7.50
CA LYS A 226 11.53 -15.92 -6.71
C LYS A 226 11.53 -14.45 -6.31
N VAL A 227 12.39 -14.09 -5.35
CA VAL A 227 12.65 -12.68 -5.01
C VAL A 227 13.13 -11.94 -6.26
N TYR A 228 12.53 -10.79 -6.52
CA TYR A 228 12.81 -9.97 -7.68
C TYR A 228 14.29 -9.57 -7.71
N ASN A 229 14.96 -9.91 -8.79
CA ASN A 229 16.35 -9.55 -9.02
C ASN A 229 16.60 -9.36 -10.52
N PRO A 230 16.64 -8.11 -11.02
CA PRO A 230 16.80 -7.88 -12.44
C PRO A 230 18.23 -8.25 -12.89
N SER A 231 18.36 -8.68 -14.14
CA SER A 231 19.58 -9.28 -14.67
C SER A 231 20.77 -8.31 -14.80
N ASP A 232 20.54 -7.01 -14.71
CA ASP A 232 21.54 -5.95 -14.69
C ASP A 232 22.03 -5.60 -13.27
N TYR A 233 21.29 -6.02 -12.24
CA TYR A 233 21.67 -5.82 -10.85
C TYR A 233 22.62 -6.94 -10.39
N ARG A 234 23.83 -6.55 -10.00
CA ARG A 234 24.89 -7.43 -9.48
C ARG A 234 25.17 -7.06 -8.03
N SER A 235 24.58 -7.81 -7.11
CA SER A 235 24.78 -7.67 -5.67
C SER A 235 24.63 -9.04 -5.01
N ASN A 236 25.18 -9.18 -3.80
CA ASN A 236 25.04 -10.40 -3.00
C ASN A 236 23.60 -10.58 -2.47
N LYS A 237 22.84 -9.49 -2.40
CA LYS A 237 21.46 -9.46 -1.92
C LYS A 237 20.53 -9.14 -3.09
N PRO A 238 19.42 -9.89 -3.31
CA PRO A 238 18.45 -9.57 -4.35
C PRO A 238 17.86 -8.16 -4.18
N LEU A 239 17.59 -7.47 -5.29
CA LEU A 239 17.04 -6.10 -5.24
C LEU A 239 15.66 -6.02 -4.55
N GLY A 240 14.82 -7.04 -4.75
CA GLY A 240 13.51 -7.15 -4.15
C GLY A 240 13.52 -7.52 -2.66
N ASP A 241 14.68 -7.75 -2.06
CA ASP A 241 14.77 -8.10 -0.65
C ASP A 241 14.61 -6.84 0.24
N LEU A 242 13.46 -6.76 0.90
CA LEU A 242 13.11 -5.62 1.75
C LEU A 242 13.61 -5.78 3.20
N GLY A 243 14.11 -6.95 3.56
CA GLY A 243 14.64 -7.29 4.89
C GLY A 243 13.61 -7.96 5.79
N THR A 244 13.59 -7.53 7.05
CA THR A 244 12.83 -8.13 8.14
C THR A 244 11.92 -7.08 8.77
N LEU A 245 10.67 -7.45 9.04
CA LEU A 245 9.70 -6.69 9.81
C LEU A 245 9.68 -7.21 11.23
N GLU A 246 9.77 -6.31 12.20
CA GLU A 246 9.59 -6.63 13.61
C GLU A 246 8.14 -6.34 14.00
N THR A 247 7.45 -7.35 14.52
CA THR A 247 6.05 -7.25 14.93
C THR A 247 5.96 -7.36 16.45
N GLY A 248 5.33 -6.37 17.08
CA GLY A 248 5.08 -6.35 18.53
C GLY A 248 3.94 -7.28 18.96
N GLU A 249 3.62 -7.29 20.25
CA GLU A 249 2.57 -8.14 20.83
C GLU A 249 1.17 -7.85 20.26
N LYS A 250 0.94 -6.63 19.77
CA LYS A 250 -0.33 -6.23 19.13
C LYS A 250 -0.49 -6.75 17.70
N GLY A 251 0.53 -7.38 17.13
CA GLY A 251 0.50 -7.85 15.75
C GLY A 251 0.61 -6.73 14.70
N GLU A 252 1.13 -5.57 15.10
CA GLU A 252 1.34 -4.39 14.24
C GLU A 252 2.81 -4.29 13.86
N ALA A 253 3.07 -3.94 12.58
CA ALA A 253 4.40 -3.66 12.07
C ALA A 253 4.37 -2.42 11.18
N GLN A 254 5.38 -1.56 11.32
CA GLN A 254 5.58 -0.39 10.49
C GLN A 254 6.99 -0.38 9.91
N PHE A 255 7.10 0.04 8.67
CA PHE A 255 8.37 0.17 7.97
C PHE A 255 8.35 1.43 7.11
N SER A 256 9.44 2.18 7.13
CA SER A 256 9.63 3.31 6.22
C SER A 256 11.12 3.45 5.94
N ALA A 257 11.50 3.31 4.68
CA ALA A 257 12.89 3.44 4.26
C ALA A 257 12.99 3.86 2.80
N SER A 258 14.14 4.42 2.42
CA SER A 258 14.52 4.61 1.03
C SER A 258 15.29 3.39 0.51
N LYS A 259 15.09 3.05 -0.76
CA LYS A 259 15.72 1.91 -1.44
C LYS A 259 16.37 2.40 -2.73
N GLU A 260 17.68 2.20 -2.79
CA GLU A 260 18.48 2.51 -3.97
C GLU A 260 18.20 1.53 -5.11
N LYS A 261 18.34 2.01 -6.35
CA LYS A 261 18.20 1.28 -7.62
C LYS A 261 16.83 0.64 -7.84
N LEU A 262 15.85 0.96 -6.99
CA LEU A 262 14.48 0.49 -7.11
C LEU A 262 13.67 1.45 -7.97
N LYS A 263 13.08 0.94 -9.05
CA LYS A 263 12.25 1.71 -9.99
C LYS A 263 10.81 1.23 -9.92
N VAL A 264 9.89 2.07 -9.48
CA VAL A 264 8.46 1.78 -9.32
C VAL A 264 7.84 1.22 -10.60
N VAL A 265 8.21 1.75 -11.76
CA VAL A 265 7.72 1.27 -13.06
C VAL A 265 8.03 -0.22 -13.31
N ASP A 266 9.18 -0.70 -12.85
CA ASP A 266 9.61 -2.10 -13.02
C ASP A 266 8.92 -3.05 -12.01
N LEU A 267 8.29 -2.49 -10.99
CA LEU A 267 7.60 -3.24 -9.93
C LEU A 267 6.11 -3.42 -10.19
N ILE A 268 5.51 -2.62 -11.09
CA ILE A 268 4.08 -2.72 -11.41
C ILE A 268 3.76 -4.12 -11.93
N GLY A 269 2.74 -4.75 -11.34
CA GLY A 269 2.30 -6.10 -11.71
C GLY A 269 3.11 -7.22 -11.07
N ARG A 270 4.15 -6.90 -10.29
CA ARG A 270 4.82 -7.84 -9.38
C ARG A 270 4.05 -7.94 -8.06
N SER A 271 4.54 -8.74 -7.12
CA SER A 271 3.90 -8.86 -5.79
C SER A 271 4.86 -8.57 -4.66
N ILE A 272 4.31 -8.14 -3.53
CA ILE A 272 4.99 -8.17 -2.24
C ILE A 272 4.52 -9.43 -1.50
N ALA A 273 5.46 -10.22 -1.02
CA ALA A 273 5.22 -11.42 -0.22
C ALA A 273 5.70 -11.22 1.22
N LEU A 274 4.90 -11.71 2.17
CA LEU A 274 5.20 -11.80 3.59
C LEU A 274 5.49 -13.26 3.94
N TYR A 275 6.46 -13.47 4.82
CA TYR A 275 6.91 -14.78 5.28
C TYR A 275 6.70 -14.92 6.78
N ALA A 276 6.45 -16.14 7.23
CA ALA A 276 6.26 -16.44 8.66
C ALA A 276 7.54 -16.17 9.45
N THR A 277 8.70 -16.43 8.83
CA THR A 277 10.01 -16.35 9.47
C THR A 277 10.96 -15.43 8.69
N GLU A 278 12.00 -14.96 9.37
CA GLU A 278 13.04 -14.08 8.80
C GLU A 278 13.83 -14.76 7.66
N ASP A 279 14.01 -16.08 7.73
CA ASP A 279 14.78 -16.86 6.75
C ASP A 279 14.02 -17.14 5.45
N ARG A 280 12.71 -16.84 5.38
CA ARG A 280 11.84 -17.06 4.21
C ARG A 280 11.85 -18.50 3.71
N SER A 281 12.02 -19.46 4.62
CA SER A 281 11.98 -20.89 4.31
C SER A 281 10.56 -21.39 4.01
N ASP A 282 9.55 -20.64 4.44
CA ASP A 282 8.14 -20.93 4.19
C ASP A 282 7.68 -20.42 2.80
N PRO A 283 6.59 -20.97 2.22
CA PRO A 283 6.04 -20.52 0.94
C PRO A 283 5.46 -19.09 0.97
N GLY A 284 5.43 -18.43 2.12
CA GLY A 284 4.85 -17.12 2.36
C GLY A 284 3.43 -17.22 2.92
N ILE A 285 3.12 -16.35 3.89
CA ILE A 285 1.85 -16.29 4.62
C ILE A 285 0.81 -15.39 3.96
N ALA A 286 1.26 -14.39 3.19
CA ALA A 286 0.39 -13.49 2.44
C ALA A 286 1.15 -12.84 1.29
N ALA A 287 0.43 -12.47 0.23
CA ALA A 287 0.99 -11.69 -0.86
C ALA A 287 -0.05 -10.73 -1.45
N ALA A 288 0.43 -9.62 -2.00
CA ALA A 288 -0.39 -8.62 -2.66
C ALA A 288 0.30 -8.11 -3.93
N VAL A 289 -0.48 -7.89 -5.00
CA VAL A 289 0.04 -7.33 -6.25
C VAL A 289 0.31 -5.84 -6.08
N ILE A 290 1.44 -5.39 -6.62
CA ILE A 290 1.84 -4.00 -6.72
C ILE A 290 1.06 -3.38 -7.88
N ALA A 291 0.06 -2.58 -7.53
CA ALA A 291 -0.77 -1.84 -8.47
C ALA A 291 -0.27 -0.40 -8.63
N ARG A 292 -0.61 0.24 -9.74
CA ARG A 292 -0.35 1.68 -9.94
C ARG A 292 -1.13 2.49 -8.92
N SER A 293 -0.49 3.52 -8.36
CA SER A 293 -1.15 4.55 -7.58
C SER A 293 -0.98 5.88 -8.31
N ALA A 294 -1.87 6.83 -8.02
CA ALA A 294 -1.80 8.16 -8.60
C ALA A 294 -0.55 8.92 -8.14
N GLY A 295 0.08 9.63 -9.08
CA GLY A 295 1.03 10.68 -8.80
C GLY A 295 0.35 11.96 -8.31
N VAL A 296 1.17 12.93 -7.89
CA VAL A 296 0.69 14.27 -7.52
C VAL A 296 0.04 14.92 -8.74
N GLY A 297 -1.20 15.38 -8.59
CA GLY A 297 -1.94 16.02 -9.68
C GLY A 297 -2.80 15.08 -10.53
N GLU A 298 -2.73 13.77 -10.30
CA GLU A 298 -3.37 12.79 -11.19
C GLU A 298 -4.76 12.34 -10.72
N ASN A 299 -5.15 12.58 -9.46
CA ASN A 299 -6.36 12.00 -8.88
C ASN A 299 -7.17 12.95 -7.99
N TYR A 300 -8.23 13.53 -8.56
CA TYR A 300 -9.22 14.35 -7.87
C TYR A 300 -10.61 13.69 -7.80
N LYS A 301 -10.68 12.36 -7.91
CA LYS A 301 -11.96 11.64 -7.98
C LYS A 301 -12.70 11.70 -6.64
N LYS A 302 -13.89 12.31 -6.63
CA LYS A 302 -14.76 12.42 -5.44
C LYS A 302 -15.82 11.31 -5.36
N LEU A 303 -16.25 10.77 -6.50
CA LEU A 303 -17.36 9.81 -6.59
C LEU A 303 -16.90 8.46 -7.17
N CYS A 304 -17.33 7.34 -6.57
CA CYS A 304 -17.22 6.02 -7.20
C CYS A 304 -18.56 5.59 -7.77
N THR A 305 -18.59 5.23 -9.06
CA THR A 305 -19.81 4.77 -9.72
C THR A 305 -20.08 3.27 -9.51
N CYS A 306 -19.09 2.49 -9.05
CA CYS A 306 -19.25 1.04 -8.88
C CYS A 306 -20.33 0.70 -7.83
N ASP A 307 -20.39 1.47 -6.75
CA ASP A 307 -21.22 1.15 -5.59
C ASP A 307 -22.13 2.35 -5.20
N GLY A 308 -22.06 3.46 -5.93
CA GLY A 308 -22.77 4.71 -5.60
C GLY A 308 -22.29 5.39 -4.32
N VAL A 309 -21.21 4.89 -3.71
CA VAL A 309 -20.64 5.43 -2.47
C VAL A 309 -19.82 6.69 -2.81
N THR A 310 -20.14 7.78 -2.11
CA THR A 310 -19.31 8.98 -2.10
C THR A 310 -17.98 8.66 -1.42
N ILE A 311 -16.89 8.60 -2.20
CA ILE A 311 -15.53 8.35 -1.68
C ILE A 311 -15.03 9.60 -0.93
N TRP A 312 -15.58 10.77 -1.26
CA TRP A 312 -15.33 12.01 -0.55
C TRP A 312 -16.47 13.00 -0.67
N GLU A 313 -17.02 13.37 0.47
CA GLU A 313 -17.91 14.52 0.62
C GLU A 313 -17.27 15.45 1.63
N SER A 314 -17.11 16.72 1.26
CA SER A 314 -16.82 17.74 2.27
C SER A 314 -18.14 18.03 2.97
N SER A 315 -18.26 17.54 4.20
CA SER A 315 -19.43 17.72 5.06
C SER A 315 -19.50 19.13 5.56
#